data_AF-A0A1E3XGV7-F1
#
_entry.id   AF-A0A1E3XGV7-F1
#
_cell.length_a   1.000
_cell.length_b   1.000
_cell.length_c   1.000
_cell.angle_alpha   90.00
_cell.angle_beta   90.00
_cell.angle_gamma   90.00
#
_symmetry.space_group_name_H-M   'P 1'
#
loop_
_entity.id
_entity.type
_entity.pdbx_description
1 polymer ?
#
loop_
_entity_poly.entity_id
_entity_poly.type
_entity_poly.pdbx_seq_one_letter_code
_entity_poly.pdbx_strand_id
1 'polypeptide(L)'
;MLRIKNLPKFTSRKKDTHKGNYGRVLVLAGSPGMTGAAYLCSKAALRSGSGIVTLGIPKSLNLVMETKLTCVMTYPLPETKASTLSNKGRKEILKLCESHDAVALGPGLSQQPETKDLILWLIKTIDRTMVIDADGINSLTGNLNILYKLKRNVVLTPHPGEMSRLMGLGSAKEVQKKRLNTATQFVQSIQKKLRDKKNSS
;
A
#
# COMPACT_ATOMS: atom_id res chain seq x y z
N MET A 1 -11.98 12.53 11.60
CA MET A 1 -12.40 11.49 10.64
C MET A 1 -13.00 12.18 9.42
N LEU A 2 -12.40 12.03 8.24
CA LEU A 2 -13.04 12.48 7.00
C LEU A 2 -14.01 11.38 6.55
N ARG A 3 -15.31 11.59 6.75
CA ARG A 3 -16.34 10.74 6.16
C ARG A 3 -16.69 11.31 4.79
N ILE A 4 -16.30 10.59 3.74
CA ILE A 4 -16.66 10.95 2.36
C ILE A 4 -18.16 10.69 2.21
N LYS A 5 -18.96 11.76 2.15
CA LYS A 5 -20.43 11.68 1.97
C LYS A 5 -20.82 11.71 0.49
N ASN A 6 -20.03 12.40 -0.33
CA ASN A 6 -20.24 12.55 -1.77
C ASN A 6 -19.03 11.99 -2.50
N LEU A 7 -19.26 11.34 -3.64
CA LEU A 7 -18.17 10.90 -4.51
C LEU A 7 -17.36 12.12 -4.99
N PRO A 8 -16.02 12.07 -4.93
CA PRO A 8 -15.20 13.12 -5.49
C PRO A 8 -15.44 13.20 -7.01
N LYS A 9 -15.51 14.42 -7.55
CA LYS A 9 -15.56 14.61 -9.01
C LYS A 9 -14.20 14.26 -9.60
N PHE A 10 -14.19 13.47 -10.67
CA PHE A 10 -12.97 13.22 -11.43
C PHE A 10 -12.47 14.52 -12.08
N THR A 11 -11.15 14.70 -12.10
CA THR A 11 -10.52 15.81 -12.81
C THR A 11 -10.56 15.54 -14.32
N SER A 12 -10.98 16.55 -15.09
CA SER A 12 -11.01 16.47 -16.55
C SER A 12 -9.58 16.37 -17.12
N ARG A 13 -9.39 15.61 -18.19
CA ARG A 13 -8.12 15.54 -18.92
C ARG A 13 -8.01 16.70 -19.89
N LYS A 14 -7.01 17.57 -19.67
CA LYS A 14 -6.69 18.67 -20.57
C LYS A 14 -6.07 18.12 -21.86
N LYS A 15 -6.35 18.76 -23.00
CA LYS A 15 -5.88 18.33 -24.32
C LYS A 15 -4.35 18.36 -24.44
N ASP A 16 -3.73 19.43 -23.97
CA ASP A 16 -2.28 19.63 -24.01
C ASP A 16 -1.64 19.21 -22.68
N THR A 17 -1.34 17.91 -22.57
CA THR A 17 -0.74 17.30 -21.37
C THR A 17 0.20 16.18 -21.74
N HIS A 18 1.12 15.87 -20.83
CA HIS A 18 2.02 14.72 -20.90
C HIS A 18 1.80 13.77 -19.72
N LYS A 19 2.40 12.57 -19.78
CA LYS A 19 2.33 11.54 -18.73
C LYS A 19 2.57 12.07 -17.31
N GLY A 20 3.50 13.00 -17.10
CA GLY A 20 3.77 13.59 -15.78
C GLY A 20 2.61 14.40 -15.15
N ASN A 21 1.63 14.88 -15.93
CA ASN A 21 0.50 15.66 -15.39
C ASN A 21 -0.51 14.80 -14.64
N TYR A 22 -0.49 13.48 -14.85
CA TYR A 22 -1.46 12.54 -14.30
C TYR A 22 -0.86 11.67 -13.19
N GLY A 23 0.21 12.16 -12.58
CA GLY A 23 0.87 11.53 -11.44
C GLY A 23 1.65 10.26 -11.79
N ARG A 24 2.48 9.87 -10.83
CA ARG A 24 3.33 8.69 -10.86
C ARG A 24 2.95 7.78 -9.69
N VAL A 25 2.59 6.53 -9.99
CA VAL A 25 2.23 5.53 -8.97
C VAL A 25 3.32 4.47 -8.90
N LEU A 26 3.85 4.24 -7.70
CA LEU A 26 4.69 3.09 -7.42
C LEU A 26 3.81 1.97 -6.84
N VAL A 27 3.94 0.77 -7.38
CA VAL A 27 3.32 -0.45 -6.86
C VAL A 27 4.40 -1.33 -6.29
N LEU A 28 4.27 -1.70 -5.02
CA LEU A 28 5.12 -2.68 -4.33
C LEU A 28 4.27 -3.90 -4.02
N ALA A 29 4.39 -4.91 -4.87
CA ALA A 29 3.52 -6.07 -4.90
C ALA A 29 4.24 -7.30 -5.48
N GLY A 30 3.70 -8.47 -5.17
CA GLY A 30 4.13 -9.73 -5.77
C GLY A 30 5.19 -10.50 -4.99
N SER A 31 5.02 -11.81 -5.02
CA SER A 31 5.89 -12.85 -4.47
C SER A 31 5.67 -14.13 -5.29
N PRO A 32 6.44 -15.22 -5.06
CA PRO A 32 6.10 -16.52 -5.64
C PRO A 32 4.66 -16.89 -5.31
N GLY A 33 3.94 -17.42 -6.30
CA GLY A 33 2.51 -17.74 -6.20
C GLY A 33 1.56 -16.55 -6.27
N MET A 34 2.04 -15.30 -6.13
CA MET A 34 1.20 -14.09 -6.03
C MET A 34 1.54 -13.01 -7.07
N THR A 35 2.27 -13.34 -8.14
CA THR A 35 2.59 -12.40 -9.23
C THR A 35 1.35 -11.84 -9.94
N GLY A 36 0.22 -12.56 -9.90
CA GLY A 36 -1.07 -12.07 -10.38
C GLY A 36 -1.56 -10.82 -9.63
N ALA A 37 -1.29 -10.71 -8.33
CA ALA A 37 -1.65 -9.54 -7.53
C ALA A 37 -0.89 -8.29 -8.01
N ALA A 38 0.42 -8.45 -8.28
CA ALA A 38 1.25 -7.38 -8.84
C ALA A 38 0.76 -6.92 -10.21
N TYR A 39 0.41 -7.87 -11.08
CA TYR A 39 -0.16 -7.57 -12.40
C TYR A 39 -1.47 -6.77 -12.30
N LEU A 40 -2.44 -7.27 -11.50
CA LEU A 40 -3.77 -6.67 -11.39
C LEU A 40 -3.69 -5.27 -10.77
N CYS A 41 -2.92 -5.10 -9.69
CA CYS A 41 -2.75 -3.80 -9.04
C CYS A 41 -2.12 -2.77 -9.99
N SER A 42 -1.04 -3.14 -10.66
CA SER A 42 -0.33 -2.26 -11.60
C SER A 42 -1.21 -1.86 -12.80
N LYS A 43 -1.93 -2.83 -13.37
CA LYS A 43 -2.85 -2.59 -14.48
C LYS A 43 -4.03 -1.71 -14.06
N ALA A 44 -4.56 -1.93 -12.85
CA ALA A 44 -5.64 -1.09 -12.31
C ALA A 44 -5.17 0.36 -12.10
N ALA A 45 -3.96 0.58 -11.57
CA ALA A 45 -3.39 1.91 -11.43
C ALA A 45 -3.29 2.64 -12.78
N LEU A 46 -2.80 1.94 -13.81
CA LEU A 46 -2.70 2.49 -15.17
C LEU A 46 -4.08 2.81 -15.76
N ARG A 47 -5.02 1.86 -15.66
CA ARG A 47 -6.40 2.01 -16.17
C ARG A 47 -7.22 3.06 -15.42
N SER A 48 -6.84 3.38 -14.19
CA SER A 48 -7.42 4.47 -13.40
C SER A 48 -6.93 5.86 -13.85
N GLY A 49 -6.05 5.91 -14.86
CA GLY A 49 -5.58 7.15 -15.45
C GLY A 49 -4.30 7.69 -14.84
N SER A 50 -3.53 6.88 -14.11
CA SER A 50 -2.18 7.26 -13.71
C SER A 50 -1.32 7.47 -14.96
N GLY A 51 -0.52 8.54 -14.97
CA GLY A 51 0.32 8.85 -16.12
C GLY A 51 1.55 7.97 -16.24
N ILE A 52 2.15 7.63 -15.11
CA ILE A 52 3.27 6.69 -15.00
C ILE A 52 2.97 5.68 -13.90
N VAL A 53 3.19 4.40 -14.19
CA VAL A 53 3.10 3.34 -13.19
C VAL A 53 4.41 2.56 -13.22
N THR A 54 4.99 2.35 -12.03
CA THR A 54 6.19 1.55 -11.82
C THR A 54 5.87 0.42 -10.85
N LEU A 55 6.20 -0.82 -11.20
CA LEU A 55 6.09 -1.99 -10.34
C LEU A 55 7.46 -2.35 -9.79
N GLY A 56 7.66 -2.16 -8.48
CA GLY A 56 8.79 -2.75 -7.76
C GLY A 56 8.45 -4.17 -7.32
N ILE A 57 9.24 -5.14 -7.77
CA ILE A 57 9.00 -6.58 -7.56
C ILE A 57 10.32 -7.32 -7.30
N PRO A 58 10.33 -8.46 -6.57
CA PRO A 58 11.53 -9.30 -6.43
C PRO A 58 12.20 -9.59 -7.79
N LYS A 59 13.52 -9.43 -7.85
CA LYS A 59 14.31 -9.52 -9.09
C LYS A 59 14.03 -10.78 -9.91
N SER A 60 13.90 -11.94 -9.27
CA SER A 60 13.60 -13.22 -9.93
C SER A 60 12.24 -13.26 -10.64
N LEU A 61 11.30 -12.42 -10.23
CA LEU A 61 9.94 -12.36 -10.78
C LEU A 61 9.79 -11.29 -11.88
N ASN A 62 10.81 -10.44 -12.07
CA ASN A 62 10.75 -9.28 -12.96
C ASN A 62 10.50 -9.68 -14.42
N LEU A 63 11.18 -10.71 -14.93
CA LEU A 63 11.01 -11.17 -16.31
C LEU A 63 9.57 -11.58 -16.62
N VAL A 64 8.90 -12.25 -15.67
CA VAL A 64 7.49 -12.65 -15.83
C VAL A 64 6.60 -11.41 -15.95
N MET A 65 6.91 -10.35 -15.20
CA MET A 65 6.14 -9.10 -15.27
C MET A 65 6.45 -8.30 -16.52
N GLU A 66 7.70 -8.24 -16.98
CA GLU A 66 8.07 -7.60 -18.26
C GLU A 66 7.31 -8.21 -19.44
N THR A 67 7.11 -9.54 -19.44
CA THR A 67 6.30 -10.21 -20.46
C THR A 67 4.82 -9.86 -20.36
N LYS A 68 4.26 -9.69 -19.15
CA LYS A 68 2.83 -9.46 -18.94
C LYS A 68 2.43 -7.99 -18.99
N LEU A 69 3.34 -7.08 -18.68
CA LEU A 69 3.10 -5.65 -18.49
C LEU A 69 3.92 -4.82 -19.49
N THR A 70 3.36 -4.59 -20.67
CA THR A 70 4.04 -3.82 -21.72
C THR A 70 4.06 -2.31 -21.48
N CYS A 71 3.09 -1.78 -20.75
CA CYS A 71 2.97 -0.33 -20.50
C CYS A 71 3.43 0.11 -19.10
N VAL A 72 3.53 -0.82 -18.16
CA VAL A 72 3.98 -0.51 -16.79
C VAL A 72 5.48 -0.73 -16.75
N MET A 73 6.22 0.24 -16.19
CA MET A 73 7.66 0.05 -15.98
C MET A 73 7.85 -0.94 -14.84
N THR A 74 8.67 -1.96 -15.01
CA THR A 74 9.04 -2.88 -13.94
C THR A 74 10.40 -2.49 -13.39
N TYR A 75 10.60 -2.71 -12.09
CA TYR A 75 11.84 -2.41 -11.41
C TYR A 75 12.25 -3.60 -10.55
N PRO A 76 13.29 -4.36 -10.94
CA PRO A 76 13.75 -5.51 -10.17
C PRO A 76 14.41 -5.04 -8.87
N LEU A 77 13.91 -5.52 -7.74
CA LEU A 77 14.40 -5.16 -6.41
C LEU A 77 15.12 -6.32 -5.73
N PRO A 78 16.04 -6.04 -4.77
CA PRO A 78 16.67 -7.07 -3.96
C PRO A 78 15.65 -7.97 -3.26
N GLU A 79 15.93 -9.26 -3.24
CA GLU A 79 15.02 -10.29 -2.75
C GLU A 79 15.66 -11.20 -1.70
N THR A 80 14.82 -11.86 -0.92
CA THR A 80 15.19 -12.89 0.06
C THR A 80 15.41 -14.23 -0.65
N LYS A 81 15.88 -15.25 0.09
CA LYS A 81 15.96 -16.63 -0.44
C LYS A 81 14.60 -17.21 -0.87
N ALA A 82 13.50 -16.67 -0.36
CA ALA A 82 12.15 -17.04 -0.73
C ALA A 82 11.59 -16.21 -1.89
N SER A 83 12.44 -15.49 -2.64
CA SER A 83 12.06 -14.61 -3.76
C SER A 83 11.00 -13.56 -3.39
N THR A 84 11.03 -13.07 -2.15
CA THR A 84 10.20 -11.95 -1.65
C THR A 84 11.06 -10.70 -1.45
N LEU A 85 10.47 -9.50 -1.32
CA LEU A 85 11.27 -8.27 -1.19
C LEU A 85 12.14 -8.29 0.08
N SER A 86 13.43 -7.98 -0.07
CA SER A 86 14.41 -8.00 1.02
C SER A 86 14.66 -6.62 1.62
N ASN A 87 15.06 -6.60 2.89
CA ASN A 87 15.55 -5.39 3.56
C ASN A 87 16.77 -4.76 2.87
N LYS A 88 17.51 -5.52 2.05
CA LYS A 88 18.59 -4.98 1.21
C LYS A 88 18.10 -3.92 0.22
N GLY A 89 16.82 -3.97 -0.17
CA GLY A 89 16.20 -3.00 -1.08
C GLY A 89 15.76 -1.68 -0.44
N ARG A 90 15.88 -1.50 0.89
CA ARG A 90 15.32 -0.33 1.60
C ARG A 90 15.66 1.03 0.97
N LYS A 91 16.95 1.26 0.68
CA LYS A 91 17.43 2.54 0.12
C LYS A 91 16.88 2.77 -1.29
N GLU A 92 16.88 1.73 -2.10
CA GLU A 92 16.42 1.78 -3.49
C GLU A 92 14.91 1.98 -3.58
N ILE A 93 14.14 1.25 -2.76
CA ILE A 93 12.69 1.43 -2.66
C ILE A 93 12.35 2.84 -2.18
N LEU A 94 13.07 3.36 -1.18
CA LEU A 94 12.82 4.72 -0.68
C LEU A 94 13.06 5.77 -1.76
N LYS A 95 14.13 5.64 -2.56
CA LYS A 95 14.41 6.51 -3.71
C LYS A 95 13.30 6.44 -4.76
N LEU A 96 12.76 5.24 -5.03
CA LEU A 96 11.58 5.09 -5.89
C LEU A 96 10.36 5.78 -5.28
N CYS A 97 10.10 5.63 -3.99
CA CYS A 97 9.00 6.33 -3.33
C CYS A 97 9.13 7.86 -3.47
N GLU A 98 10.33 8.41 -3.34
CA GLU A 98 10.59 9.86 -3.48
C GLU A 98 10.25 10.39 -4.88
N SER A 99 10.47 9.59 -5.93
CA SER A 99 10.20 9.97 -7.32
C SER A 99 8.75 9.71 -7.76
N HIS A 100 7.89 9.20 -6.88
CA HIS A 100 6.47 8.92 -7.16
C HIS A 100 5.55 9.72 -6.25
N ASP A 101 4.33 9.98 -6.72
CA ASP A 101 3.34 10.80 -6.00
C ASP A 101 2.51 9.96 -5.02
N ALA A 102 2.27 8.69 -5.36
CA ALA A 102 1.56 7.74 -4.51
C ALA A 102 2.18 6.33 -4.58
N VAL A 103 2.01 5.58 -3.49
CA VAL A 103 2.52 4.21 -3.36
C VAL A 103 1.37 3.25 -3.02
N ALA A 104 1.17 2.21 -3.82
CA ALA A 104 0.36 1.07 -3.47
C ALA A 104 1.27 -0.02 -2.89
N LEU A 105 0.99 -0.48 -1.66
CA LEU A 105 1.84 -1.39 -0.90
C LEU A 105 1.03 -2.57 -0.37
N GLY A 106 1.46 -3.79 -0.70
CA GLY A 106 0.95 -4.98 -0.01
C GLY A 106 0.38 -6.11 -0.86
N PRO A 107 -0.23 -5.91 -2.04
CA PRO A 107 -0.81 -7.02 -2.80
C PRO A 107 0.20 -8.14 -3.08
N GLY A 108 0.05 -9.28 -2.41
CA GLY A 108 0.90 -10.45 -2.59
C GLY A 108 2.37 -10.24 -2.21
N LEU A 109 2.69 -9.41 -1.21
CA LEU A 109 4.07 -9.22 -0.75
C LEU A 109 4.60 -10.36 0.13
N SER A 110 3.73 -11.29 0.56
CA SER A 110 4.04 -12.36 1.51
C SER A 110 4.14 -11.89 2.97
N GLN A 111 4.04 -12.84 3.89
CA GLN A 111 4.21 -12.67 5.34
C GLN A 111 5.57 -13.17 5.84
N GLN A 112 6.54 -13.38 4.93
CA GLN A 112 7.91 -13.74 5.32
C GLN A 112 8.48 -12.69 6.29
N PRO A 113 9.18 -13.10 7.38
CA PRO A 113 9.59 -12.17 8.45
C PRO A 113 10.38 -10.95 7.96
N GLU A 114 11.38 -11.17 7.10
CA GLU A 114 12.20 -10.09 6.56
C GLU A 114 11.39 -9.10 5.72
N THR A 115 10.45 -9.61 4.92
CA THR A 115 9.57 -8.80 4.07
C THR A 115 8.56 -8.02 4.91
N LYS A 116 8.03 -8.62 5.97
CA LYS A 116 7.18 -7.93 6.94
C LYS A 116 7.93 -6.78 7.62
N ASP A 117 9.19 -7.00 8.03
CA ASP A 117 10.03 -5.94 8.60
C ASP A 117 10.28 -4.81 7.61
N LEU A 118 10.50 -5.13 6.34
CA LEU A 118 10.61 -4.15 5.26
C LEU A 118 9.31 -3.33 5.13
N ILE A 119 8.16 -3.99 5.06
CA ILE A 119 6.84 -3.33 4.95
C ILE A 119 6.64 -2.35 6.11
N LEU A 120 6.88 -2.80 7.35
CA LEU A 120 6.70 -1.96 8.54
C LEU A 120 7.66 -0.76 8.54
N TRP A 121 8.91 -0.98 8.12
CA TRP A 121 9.87 0.09 7.94
C TRP A 121 9.44 1.10 6.87
N LEU A 122 8.93 0.63 5.74
CA LEU A 122 8.43 1.49 4.64
C LEU A 122 7.25 2.35 5.09
N ILE A 123 6.24 1.74 5.72
CA ILE A 123 5.04 2.47 6.21
C ILE A 123 5.44 3.59 7.17
N LYS A 124 6.44 3.35 8.03
CA LYS A 124 6.95 4.37 8.97
C LYS A 124 7.74 5.48 8.28
N THR A 125 8.42 5.18 7.16
CA THR A 125 9.48 6.04 6.60
C THR A 125 9.00 6.90 5.44
N ILE A 126 8.10 6.36 4.60
CA ILE A 126 7.62 6.99 3.37
C ILE A 126 6.90 8.32 3.68
N ASP A 127 7.29 9.37 2.95
CA ASP A 127 6.63 10.69 2.96
C ASP A 127 5.82 10.93 1.67
N ARG A 128 4.95 9.96 1.34
CA ARG A 128 4.03 10.01 0.20
C ARG A 128 2.68 9.45 0.59
N THR A 129 1.66 9.76 -0.21
CA THR A 129 0.34 9.15 -0.06
C THR A 129 0.46 7.65 -0.29
N MET A 130 -0.07 6.84 0.64
CA MET A 130 -0.02 5.38 0.52
C MET A 130 -1.41 4.77 0.50
N VAL A 131 -1.58 3.75 -0.34
CA VAL A 131 -2.67 2.77 -0.24
C VAL A 131 -2.06 1.47 0.24
N ILE A 132 -2.45 1.02 1.43
CA ILE A 132 -1.95 -0.21 2.04
C ILE A 132 -3.05 -1.25 1.99
N ASP A 133 -2.74 -2.38 1.38
CA ASP A 133 -3.68 -3.48 1.12
C ASP A 133 -3.07 -4.83 1.53
N ALA A 134 -3.89 -5.87 1.65
CA ALA A 134 -3.45 -7.27 1.76
C ALA A 134 -2.31 -7.50 2.77
N ASP A 135 -1.13 -7.97 2.32
CA ASP A 135 0.02 -8.25 3.18
C ASP A 135 0.59 -7.01 3.87
N GLY A 136 0.36 -5.83 3.30
CA GLY A 136 0.64 -4.54 3.93
C GLY A 136 -0.22 -4.34 5.19
N ILE A 137 -1.51 -4.67 5.12
CA ILE A 137 -2.42 -4.60 6.27
C ILE A 137 -2.12 -5.72 7.26
N ASN A 138 -1.91 -6.94 6.78
CA ASN A 138 -1.57 -8.08 7.64
C ASN A 138 -0.32 -7.80 8.48
N SER A 139 0.68 -7.14 7.89
CA SER A 139 1.91 -6.74 8.57
C SER A 139 1.66 -5.79 9.75
N LEU A 140 0.65 -4.92 9.66
CA LEU A 140 0.26 -3.96 10.71
C LEU A 140 -0.40 -4.63 11.93
N THR A 141 -0.83 -5.89 11.82
CA THR A 141 -1.38 -6.64 12.95
C THR A 141 -0.34 -6.72 14.08
N GLY A 142 -0.71 -6.27 15.28
CA GLY A 142 0.20 -6.13 16.42
C GLY A 142 1.15 -4.91 16.38
N ASN A 143 1.15 -4.15 15.28
CA ASN A 143 2.08 -3.03 15.03
C ASN A 143 1.36 -1.70 14.70
N LEU A 144 0.10 -1.55 15.12
CA LEU A 144 -0.73 -0.36 14.83
C LEU A 144 -0.10 0.96 15.27
N ASN A 145 0.82 0.93 16.23
CA ASN A 145 1.53 2.11 16.71
C ASN A 145 2.36 2.82 15.62
N ILE A 146 2.68 2.13 14.52
CA ILE A 146 3.34 2.71 13.35
C ILE A 146 2.44 3.73 12.65
N LEU A 147 1.12 3.53 12.66
CA LEU A 147 0.17 4.46 12.05
C LEU A 147 0.18 5.83 12.74
N TYR A 148 0.69 5.92 13.97
CA TYR A 148 0.84 7.20 14.67
C TYR A 148 2.07 8.00 14.20
N LYS A 149 2.94 7.40 13.38
CA LYS A 149 4.19 8.00 12.89
C LYS A 149 4.11 8.33 11.40
N LEU A 150 2.93 8.27 10.81
CA LEU A 150 2.71 8.55 9.39
C LEU A 150 2.99 10.03 9.11
N LYS A 151 3.72 10.29 8.03
CA LYS A 151 4.04 11.64 7.56
C LYS A 151 2.94 12.23 6.66
N ARG A 152 2.16 11.37 6.01
CA ARG A 152 1.09 11.74 5.05
C ARG A 152 -0.18 10.92 5.29
N ASN A 153 -1.21 11.24 4.52
CA ASN A 153 -2.46 10.49 4.49
C ASN A 153 -2.22 9.06 3.96
N VAL A 154 -2.92 8.11 4.57
CA VAL A 154 -2.89 6.69 4.20
C VAL A 154 -4.31 6.18 4.05
N VAL A 155 -4.53 5.36 3.03
CA VAL A 155 -5.77 4.60 2.82
C VAL A 155 -5.48 3.14 3.13
N LEU A 156 -6.28 2.53 4.02
CA LEU A 156 -6.27 1.09 4.24
C LEU A 156 -7.48 0.48 3.54
N THR A 157 -7.33 -0.68 2.90
CA THR A 157 -8.40 -1.37 2.16
C THR A 157 -8.79 -2.75 2.73
N PRO A 158 -8.95 -2.90 4.07
CA PRO A 158 -9.15 -4.22 4.65
C PRO A 158 -10.47 -4.85 4.24
N HIS A 159 -10.44 -6.12 3.85
CA HIS A 159 -11.65 -6.95 3.86
C HIS A 159 -12.07 -7.27 5.32
N PRO A 160 -13.28 -7.80 5.59
CA PRO A 160 -13.75 -8.02 6.97
C PRO A 160 -12.84 -8.92 7.83
N GLY A 161 -12.17 -9.90 7.22
CA GLY A 161 -11.21 -10.76 7.90
C GLY A 161 -9.91 -10.06 8.27
N GLU A 162 -9.36 -9.25 7.37
CA GLU A 162 -8.22 -8.37 7.67
C GLU A 162 -8.56 -7.38 8.78
N MET A 163 -9.72 -6.72 8.70
CA MET A 163 -10.14 -5.79 9.75
C MET A 163 -10.31 -6.48 11.10
N SER A 164 -10.91 -7.68 11.11
CA SER A 164 -11.07 -8.48 12.33
C SER A 164 -9.73 -8.81 12.98
N ARG A 165 -8.73 -9.23 12.17
CA ARG A 165 -7.36 -9.49 12.64
C ARG A 165 -6.68 -8.21 13.12
N LEU A 166 -6.80 -7.11 12.36
CA LEU A 166 -6.19 -5.82 12.66
C LEU A 166 -6.69 -5.25 13.99
N MET A 167 -7.97 -5.44 14.32
CA MET A 167 -8.60 -4.97 15.55
C MET A 167 -8.62 -6.00 16.70
N GLY A 168 -8.18 -7.23 16.48
CA GLY A 168 -8.22 -8.29 17.48
C GLY A 168 -9.63 -8.76 17.85
N LEU A 169 -10.59 -8.69 16.91
CA LEU A 169 -12.00 -9.01 17.17
C LEU A 169 -12.33 -10.51 17.02
N GLY A 170 -11.44 -11.32 16.44
CA GLY A 170 -11.61 -12.78 16.33
C GLY A 170 -12.68 -13.27 15.34
N SER A 171 -13.62 -12.42 14.88
CA SER A 171 -14.67 -12.79 13.94
C SER A 171 -14.86 -11.82 12.78
N ALA A 172 -14.69 -12.32 11.55
CA ALA A 172 -15.04 -11.57 10.32
C ALA A 172 -16.55 -11.35 10.18
N LYS A 173 -17.37 -12.28 10.70
CA LYS A 173 -18.84 -12.18 10.65
C LYS A 173 -19.34 -10.99 11.47
N GLU A 174 -18.71 -10.70 12.60
CA GLU A 174 -19.08 -9.55 13.43
C GLU A 174 -18.73 -8.23 12.77
N VAL A 175 -17.55 -8.14 12.15
CA VAL A 175 -17.15 -6.99 11.32
C VAL A 175 -18.17 -6.78 10.19
N GLN A 176 -18.60 -7.85 9.53
CA GLN A 176 -19.57 -7.77 8.45
C GLN A 176 -20.95 -7.25 8.91
N LYS A 177 -21.40 -7.64 10.11
CA LYS A 177 -22.67 -7.13 10.68
C LYS A 177 -22.60 -5.64 11.03
N LYS A 178 -21.42 -5.10 11.35
CA LYS A 178 -21.23 -3.74 11.89
C LYS A 178 -20.24 -2.88 11.10
N ARG A 179 -20.10 -3.11 9.78
CA ARG A 179 -19.03 -2.53 8.92
C ARG A 179 -18.73 -1.06 9.14
N LEU A 180 -19.74 -0.19 9.05
CA LEU A 180 -19.55 1.26 9.19
C LEU A 180 -19.13 1.65 10.60
N ASN A 181 -19.69 0.99 11.62
CA ASN A 181 -19.36 1.25 13.01
C ASN A 181 -17.92 0.79 13.30
N THR A 182 -17.56 -0.44 12.93
CA THR A 182 -16.21 -0.99 13.10
C THR A 182 -15.15 -0.10 12.42
N ALA A 183 -15.39 0.34 11.17
CA ALA A 183 -14.48 1.24 10.48
C ALA A 183 -14.36 2.61 11.17
N THR A 184 -15.48 3.16 11.65
CA THR A 184 -15.51 4.44 12.38
C THR A 184 -14.72 4.35 13.68
N GLN A 185 -14.94 3.28 14.47
CA GLN A 185 -14.23 3.02 15.72
C GLN A 185 -12.73 2.86 15.50
N PHE A 186 -12.33 2.12 14.45
CA PHE A 186 -10.92 1.98 14.09
C PHE A 186 -10.27 3.34 13.80
N VAL A 187 -10.87 4.17 12.94
CA VAL A 187 -10.30 5.49 12.60
C VAL A 187 -10.26 6.41 13.83
N GLN A 188 -11.29 6.39 14.67
CA GLN A 188 -11.34 7.20 15.89
C GLN A 188 -10.26 6.79 16.90
N SER A 189 -10.01 5.48 17.08
CA SER A 189 -8.98 5.01 18.01
C SER A 189 -7.57 5.46 17.60
N ILE A 190 -7.29 5.45 16.29
CA ILE A 190 -6.02 5.96 15.73
C ILE A 190 -5.93 7.48 15.90
N GLN A 191 -6.99 8.23 15.61
CA GLN A 191 -7.01 9.69 15.72
C GLN A 191 -6.91 10.19 17.16
N LYS A 192 -7.53 9.51 18.12
CA LYS A 192 -7.42 9.83 19.54
C LYS A 192 -5.95 9.76 19.99
N LYS A 193 -5.27 8.64 19.70
CA LYS A 193 -3.86 8.46 20.04
C LYS A 193 -2.91 9.45 19.35
N LEU A 194 -3.23 9.87 18.12
CA LEU A 194 -2.50 10.94 17.42
C LEU A 194 -2.64 12.31 18.11
N ARG A 195 -3.82 12.62 18.68
CA ARG A 195 -4.06 13.87 19.42
C ARG A 195 -3.36 13.84 20.78
N ASP A 196 -3.51 12.76 21.52
CA ASP A 196 -2.91 12.62 22.85
C ASP A 196 -1.38 12.82 22.78
N LYS A 197 -0.72 12.27 21.76
CA LYS A 197 0.71 12.46 21.53
C LYS A 197 1.14 13.90 21.23
N LYS A 198 0.31 14.69 20.55
CA LYS A 198 0.62 16.10 20.24
C LYS A 198 0.48 16.99 21.47
N ASN A 199 -0.33 16.59 22.44
CA ASN A 199 -0.53 17.34 23.68
C ASN A 199 0.49 16.98 24.77
N SER A 200 1.29 15.93 24.57
CA SER A 200 2.33 15.46 25.49
C SER A 200 3.76 15.81 25.03
N SER A 201 3.89 16.61 23.97
CA SER A 201 5.15 17.05 23.32
C SER A 201 5.17 18.56 23.22
#